data_AF-A0A6J8CLK8-F1
#
_entry.id   AF-A0A6J8CLK8-F1
#
_cell.length_a   1.000
_cell.length_b   1.000
_cell.length_c   1.000
_cell.angle_alpha   90.00
_cell.angle_beta   90.00
_cell.angle_gamma   90.00
#
_symmetry.space_group_name_H-M   'P 1'
#
loop_
_entity.id
_entity.type
_entity.pdbx_description
1 polymer ?
#
loop_
_entity_poly.entity_id
_entity_poly.type
_entity_poly.pdbx_seq_one_letter_code
_entity_poly.pdbx_strand_id
1 'polypeptide(L)'
;MPVVENVDIDDPTTVITKYKLENDKYREFDDCIDETVIHSIAVKLEEIATDQIDNIVINSIVNKCNSLTLQAASKCDLLSVKKTNVGKLYATQENDDSVFSDSTPAKPKSAKRPHTCLSSDGDHSLCIETELNEIRKSMKNILKKEDVKLIVTETVTSLLAQMKKEMKKEIKKEMMVEIQTNQEKVEQHFKSEVSRLSARIYSVEFDNANILEKNASLHKENRLLKEEIENTSRRATDAMQLYNWNEQYSRKKNVKIFDFPEKRGEKLPHNFLNEIGKLDVNIDPSEIVAAHRIPGKPGKPRPILVKFLRMESKIALLRNRKLINEKLEVRISDDVTRLNLGLLNRLYLHEDVTSAWYFNGHIYGTDNNGDRHRFDIYDNIRQKLKS
;
A
#
# COMPACT_ATOMS: atom_id res chain seq x y z
N MET A 1 -21.13 40.24 1.48
CA MET A 1 -21.05 39.22 2.55
C MET A 1 -22.45 39.10 3.12
N PRO A 2 -23.01 37.88 3.31
CA PRO A 2 -24.30 37.73 3.98
C PRO A 2 -24.14 38.08 5.47
N VAL A 3 -25.19 38.66 6.06
CA VAL A 3 -25.25 38.87 7.51
C VAL A 3 -25.57 37.52 8.16
N VAL A 4 -24.72 37.09 9.10
CA VAL A 4 -25.01 35.93 9.95
C VAL A 4 -25.81 36.44 11.14
N GLU A 5 -27.09 36.07 11.21
CA GLU A 5 -27.91 36.33 12.39
C GLU A 5 -27.46 35.42 13.54
N ASN A 6 -27.09 36.02 14.68
CA ASN A 6 -26.75 35.27 15.88
C ASN A 6 -28.03 34.68 16.48
N VAL A 7 -28.28 33.40 16.24
CA VAL A 7 -29.34 32.64 16.91
C VAL A 7 -28.91 32.36 18.34
N ASP A 8 -29.68 32.81 19.32
CA ASP A 8 -29.45 32.52 20.73
C ASP A 8 -29.54 31.01 20.99
N ILE A 9 -28.52 30.46 21.66
CA ILE A 9 -28.34 29.00 21.81
C ILE A 9 -29.00 28.47 23.10
N ASP A 10 -29.31 29.36 24.05
CA ASP A 10 -29.72 29.00 25.41
C ASP A 10 -31.23 28.67 25.60
N ASP A 11 -32.04 28.66 24.52
CA ASP A 11 -33.39 28.10 24.57
C ASP A 11 -33.41 26.58 24.26
N PRO A 12 -33.63 25.69 25.25
CA PRO A 12 -33.72 24.26 25.01
C PRO A 12 -34.94 23.87 24.15
N THR A 13 -35.97 24.71 24.05
CA THR A 13 -37.17 24.45 23.24
C THR A 13 -36.84 24.43 21.74
N THR A 14 -36.03 25.39 21.30
CA THR A 14 -35.50 25.50 19.93
C THR A 14 -34.60 24.30 19.60
N VAL A 15 -33.70 23.90 20.51
CA VAL A 15 -32.82 22.73 20.32
C VAL A 15 -33.64 21.44 20.15
N ILE A 16 -34.64 21.20 21.02
CA ILE A 16 -35.50 20.00 20.95
C ILE A 16 -36.33 19.98 19.66
N THR A 17 -36.80 21.14 19.21
CA THR A 17 -37.63 21.25 17.99
C THR A 17 -36.79 20.96 16.74
N LYS A 18 -35.55 21.47 16.67
CA LYS A 18 -34.62 21.18 15.58
C LYS A 18 -34.22 19.70 15.53
N TYR A 19 -33.92 19.10 16.68
CA TYR A 19 -33.61 17.67 16.78
C TYR A 19 -34.76 16.76 16.30
N LYS A 20 -36.02 17.15 16.51
CA LYS A 20 -37.17 16.41 15.96
C LYS A 20 -37.23 16.53 14.43
N LEU A 21 -37.16 17.75 13.90
CA LEU A 21 -37.22 18.00 12.46
C LEU A 21 -36.11 17.29 11.67
N GLU A 22 -34.94 17.09 12.27
CA GLU A 22 -33.86 16.30 11.69
C GLU A 22 -34.12 14.79 11.79
N ASN A 23 -34.64 14.27 12.91
CA ASN A 23 -34.98 12.84 13.04
C ASN A 23 -36.14 12.41 12.14
N ASP A 24 -37.17 13.25 11.96
CA ASP A 24 -38.29 12.91 11.08
C ASP A 24 -37.85 12.85 9.59
N LYS A 25 -36.87 13.68 9.18
CA LYS A 25 -36.24 13.58 7.84
C LYS A 25 -35.43 12.31 7.63
N TYR A 26 -34.82 11.75 8.67
CA TYR A 26 -34.15 10.45 8.55
C TYR A 26 -35.15 9.29 8.41
N ARG A 27 -36.35 9.42 8.99
CA ARG A 27 -37.41 8.41 8.84
C ARG A 27 -38.02 8.35 7.44
N GLU A 28 -38.22 9.50 6.79
CA GLU A 28 -38.61 9.54 5.38
C GLU A 28 -37.52 8.95 4.45
N PHE A 29 -36.30 8.77 4.93
CA PHE A 29 -35.20 8.17 4.17
C PHE A 29 -35.17 6.63 4.28
N ASP A 30 -35.43 6.07 5.46
CA ASP A 30 -35.47 4.60 5.67
C ASP A 30 -36.55 3.92 4.80
N ASP A 31 -37.74 4.53 4.68
CA ASP A 31 -38.87 4.03 3.87
C ASP A 31 -38.65 4.17 2.34
N CYS A 32 -37.50 4.70 1.89
CA CYS A 32 -37.18 4.92 0.47
C CYS A 32 -35.93 4.18 -0.03
N ILE A 33 -35.28 3.35 0.78
CA ILE A 33 -34.15 2.52 0.34
C ILE A 33 -34.68 1.22 -0.28
N ASP A 34 -34.91 1.26 -1.60
CA ASP A 34 -35.28 0.08 -2.42
C ASP A 34 -34.29 -1.08 -2.21
N GLU A 35 -34.81 -2.28 -1.90
CA GLU A 35 -34.00 -3.48 -1.64
C GLU A 35 -33.07 -3.83 -2.82
N THR A 36 -33.43 -3.47 -4.05
CA THR A 36 -32.58 -3.67 -5.24
C THR A 36 -31.30 -2.83 -5.20
N VAL A 37 -31.33 -1.64 -4.56
CA VAL A 37 -30.16 -0.78 -4.36
C VAL A 37 -29.24 -1.39 -3.30
N ILE A 38 -29.78 -1.91 -2.20
CA ILE A 38 -29.01 -2.63 -1.17
C ILE A 38 -28.35 -3.86 -1.80
N HIS A 39 -29.08 -4.64 -2.59
CA HIS A 39 -28.55 -5.83 -3.26
C HIS A 39 -27.46 -5.47 -4.28
N SER A 40 -27.64 -4.41 -5.07
CA SER A 40 -26.61 -3.93 -6.02
C SER A 40 -25.33 -3.45 -5.33
N ILE A 41 -25.44 -2.83 -4.15
CA ILE A 41 -24.28 -2.45 -3.34
C ILE A 41 -23.60 -3.69 -2.75
N ALA A 42 -24.36 -4.67 -2.27
CA ALA A 42 -23.80 -5.92 -1.73
C ALA A 42 -22.99 -6.69 -2.79
N VAL A 43 -23.53 -6.89 -3.99
CA VAL A 43 -22.83 -7.56 -5.10
C VAL A 43 -21.52 -6.84 -5.46
N LYS A 44 -21.53 -5.50 -5.54
CA LYS A 44 -20.31 -4.72 -5.81
C LYS A 44 -19.28 -4.80 -4.68
N LEU A 45 -19.71 -4.97 -3.43
CA LEU A 45 -18.79 -5.19 -2.32
C LEU A 45 -18.19 -6.60 -2.34
N GLU A 46 -18.92 -7.61 -2.81
CA GLU A 46 -18.37 -8.95 -3.06
C GLU A 46 -17.37 -8.93 -4.24
N GLU A 47 -17.69 -8.27 -5.36
CA GLU A 47 -16.76 -8.07 -6.49
C GLU A 47 -15.44 -7.41 -6.03
N ILE A 48 -15.53 -6.28 -5.31
CA ILE A 48 -14.36 -5.57 -4.78
C ILE A 48 -13.59 -6.42 -3.74
N ALA A 49 -14.28 -7.23 -2.94
CA ALA A 49 -13.63 -8.13 -1.99
C ALA A 49 -12.85 -9.25 -2.71
N THR A 50 -13.41 -9.86 -3.77
CA THR A 50 -12.69 -10.84 -4.59
C THR A 50 -11.48 -10.21 -5.30
N ASP A 51 -11.64 -9.05 -5.92
CA ASP A 51 -10.53 -8.32 -6.56
C ASP A 51 -9.38 -8.03 -5.57
N GLN A 52 -9.70 -7.61 -4.34
CA GLN A 52 -8.67 -7.36 -3.32
C GLN A 52 -8.01 -8.63 -2.80
N ILE A 53 -8.77 -9.73 -2.63
CA ILE A 53 -8.23 -11.03 -2.21
C ILE A 53 -7.27 -11.57 -3.28
N ASP A 54 -7.66 -11.55 -4.55
CA ASP A 54 -6.81 -12.00 -5.65
C ASP A 54 -5.56 -11.13 -5.80
N ASN A 55 -5.66 -9.81 -5.65
CA ASN A 55 -4.50 -8.93 -5.61
C ASN A 55 -3.56 -9.23 -4.42
N ILE A 56 -4.08 -9.57 -3.24
CA ILE A 56 -3.25 -9.97 -2.08
C ILE A 56 -2.57 -11.33 -2.34
N VAL A 57 -3.28 -12.29 -2.92
CA VAL A 57 -2.74 -13.61 -3.27
C VAL A 57 -1.66 -13.51 -4.35
N ILE A 58 -1.90 -12.75 -5.42
CA ILE A 58 -0.94 -12.50 -6.50
C ILE A 58 0.32 -11.82 -5.94
N ASN A 59 0.19 -10.78 -5.11
CA ASN A 59 1.35 -10.12 -4.49
C ASN A 59 2.12 -11.05 -3.56
N SER A 60 1.44 -11.94 -2.82
CA SER A 60 2.09 -12.97 -1.99
C SER A 60 2.90 -13.96 -2.84
N ILE A 61 2.33 -14.44 -3.95
CA ILE A 61 2.98 -15.34 -4.91
C ILE A 61 4.20 -14.66 -5.55
N VAL A 62 4.06 -13.43 -6.06
CA VAL A 62 5.15 -12.67 -6.69
C VAL A 62 6.31 -12.46 -5.71
N ASN A 63 6.03 -12.07 -4.46
CA ASN A 63 7.05 -11.92 -3.43
C ASN A 63 7.73 -13.26 -3.10
N LYS A 64 6.99 -14.37 -3.09
CA LYS A 64 7.55 -15.72 -2.89
C LYS A 64 8.44 -16.15 -4.05
N CYS A 65 8.05 -15.90 -5.29
CA CYS A 65 8.85 -16.15 -6.49
C CYS A 65 10.14 -15.33 -6.48
N ASN A 66 10.07 -14.02 -6.21
CA ASN A 66 11.25 -13.15 -6.11
C ASN A 66 12.24 -13.63 -5.02
N SER A 67 11.72 -14.05 -3.86
CA SER A 67 12.53 -14.63 -2.79
C SER A 67 13.25 -15.92 -3.21
N LEU A 68 12.57 -16.81 -3.95
CA LEU A 68 13.16 -18.04 -4.48
C LEU A 68 14.22 -17.77 -5.55
N THR A 69 13.99 -16.78 -6.44
CA THR A 69 14.97 -16.38 -7.46
C THR A 69 16.25 -15.81 -6.84
N LEU A 70 16.14 -14.99 -5.79
CA LEU A 70 17.30 -14.48 -5.04
C LEU A 70 18.07 -15.61 -4.34
N GLN A 71 17.37 -16.60 -3.75
CA GLN A 71 18.01 -17.79 -3.17
C GLN A 71 18.71 -18.66 -4.23
N ALA A 72 18.14 -18.78 -5.43
CA ALA A 72 18.76 -19.49 -6.55
C ALA A 72 20.03 -18.77 -7.04
N ALA A 73 19.99 -17.45 -7.24
CA ALA A 73 21.13 -16.65 -7.67
C ALA A 73 22.32 -16.77 -6.69
N SER A 74 22.08 -16.54 -5.40
CA SER A 74 23.10 -16.69 -4.35
C SER A 74 23.73 -18.09 -4.32
N LYS A 75 22.95 -19.13 -4.62
CA LYS A 75 23.44 -20.51 -4.70
C LYS A 75 24.26 -20.80 -5.96
N CYS A 76 24.04 -20.06 -7.06
CA CYS A 76 24.87 -20.11 -8.26
C CYS A 76 26.23 -19.42 -8.05
N ASP A 77 26.28 -18.26 -7.39
CA ASP A 77 27.54 -17.56 -7.11
C ASP A 77 28.46 -18.40 -6.21
N LEU A 78 27.88 -19.07 -5.20
CA LEU A 78 28.59 -20.03 -4.34
C LEU A 78 29.12 -21.28 -5.08
N LEU A 79 28.62 -21.57 -6.29
CA LEU A 79 29.15 -22.62 -7.18
C LEU A 79 30.20 -22.09 -8.17
N SER A 80 30.17 -20.79 -8.50
CA SER A 80 31.19 -20.11 -9.31
C SER A 80 32.51 -19.99 -8.54
N VAL A 81 32.46 -19.44 -7.33
CA VAL A 81 33.65 -19.19 -6.47
C VAL A 81 34.41 -20.47 -6.11
N LYS A 82 33.76 -21.64 -6.16
CA LYS A 82 34.39 -22.95 -5.90
C LYS A 82 35.17 -23.55 -7.08
N LYS A 83 35.18 -22.92 -8.26
CA LYS A 83 35.90 -23.44 -9.46
C LYS A 83 37.25 -22.78 -9.75
N THR A 84 37.62 -21.69 -9.09
CA THR A 84 38.84 -20.91 -9.41
C THR A 84 40.04 -21.14 -8.48
N ASN A 85 39.90 -21.91 -7.40
CA ASN A 85 40.98 -22.14 -6.41
C ASN A 85 41.56 -23.58 -6.47
N VAL A 86 42.13 -23.99 -7.61
CA VAL A 86 42.95 -25.21 -7.70
C VAL A 86 44.19 -25.01 -8.59
N GLY A 87 45.34 -24.74 -7.96
CA GLY A 87 46.66 -24.78 -8.60
C GLY A 87 47.13 -23.49 -9.28
N LYS A 88 48.43 -23.16 -9.31
CA LYS A 88 49.60 -23.80 -8.66
C LYS A 88 50.63 -22.74 -8.26
N LEU A 89 51.25 -22.92 -7.09
CA LEU A 89 52.59 -22.41 -6.80
C LEU A 89 53.62 -23.33 -7.48
N TYR A 90 54.66 -22.75 -8.08
CA TYR A 90 56.05 -23.22 -8.04
C TYR A 90 56.97 -22.04 -8.40
N ALA A 91 58.21 -22.07 -7.92
CA ALA A 91 59.21 -21.03 -8.13
C ALA A 91 60.53 -21.63 -8.59
N THR A 92 61.32 -20.88 -9.35
CA THR A 92 62.78 -20.99 -9.46
C THR A 92 63.38 -19.67 -9.94
N GLN A 93 64.70 -19.55 -9.80
CA GLN A 93 65.49 -18.34 -10.00
C GLN A 93 66.05 -18.16 -11.42
N GLU A 94 66.56 -16.95 -11.65
CA GLU A 94 67.86 -16.64 -12.29
C GLU A 94 68.02 -16.38 -13.80
N ASN A 95 68.85 -15.34 -14.02
CA ASN A 95 69.79 -15.05 -15.10
C ASN A 95 69.32 -14.51 -16.48
N ASP A 96 69.70 -13.23 -16.65
CA ASP A 96 70.51 -12.68 -17.74
C ASP A 96 69.92 -12.21 -19.09
N ASP A 97 70.67 -11.25 -19.63
CA ASP A 97 70.80 -10.76 -21.01
C ASP A 97 69.58 -10.19 -21.77
N SER A 98 69.55 -8.84 -21.76
CA SER A 98 69.47 -7.99 -22.98
C SER A 98 68.08 -7.87 -23.66
N VAL A 99 67.76 -6.91 -24.55
CA VAL A 99 68.49 -5.93 -25.40
C VAL A 99 67.66 -4.63 -25.50
N PHE A 100 68.30 -3.44 -25.39
CA PHE A 100 67.89 -2.08 -25.86
C PHE A 100 66.50 -1.51 -25.41
N SER A 101 66.32 -0.29 -24.90
CA SER A 101 66.88 1.07 -25.16
C SER A 101 66.44 1.72 -26.49
N ASP A 102 66.22 3.03 -26.62
CA ASP A 102 65.80 4.12 -25.70
C ASP A 102 65.47 5.38 -26.57
N SER A 103 64.82 6.40 -26.01
CA SER A 103 64.96 7.83 -26.38
C SER A 103 64.48 8.38 -27.74
N THR A 104 63.81 9.53 -27.67
CA THR A 104 63.83 10.62 -28.68
C THR A 104 65.15 11.42 -28.56
N PRO A 105 65.64 12.30 -29.50
CA PRO A 105 64.86 13.26 -30.33
C PRO A 105 65.52 13.78 -31.66
N ALA A 106 65.06 14.96 -32.14
CA ALA A 106 65.82 16.01 -32.87
C ALA A 106 65.94 16.06 -34.44
N LYS A 107 66.35 17.25 -34.92
CA LYS A 107 66.74 17.69 -36.30
C LYS A 107 68.30 17.90 -36.33
N PRO A 108 69.01 18.51 -37.34
CA PRO A 108 68.69 19.07 -38.68
C PRO A 108 69.76 18.83 -39.82
N LYS A 109 69.70 19.58 -40.96
CA LYS A 109 70.77 19.86 -41.99
C LYS A 109 71.16 18.75 -43.02
N SER A 110 71.87 18.98 -44.16
CA SER A 110 71.82 20.09 -45.17
C SER A 110 72.72 19.87 -46.44
N ALA A 111 72.21 20.14 -47.66
CA ALA A 111 72.87 20.61 -48.91
C ALA A 111 73.92 19.76 -49.71
N LYS A 112 73.82 19.75 -51.08
CA LYS A 112 74.89 20.05 -52.10
C LYS A 112 74.46 19.79 -53.59
N ARG A 113 75.26 20.32 -54.56
CA ARG A 113 75.24 20.11 -56.05
C ARG A 113 76.58 19.48 -56.53
N PRO A 114 76.66 18.88 -57.75
CA PRO A 114 77.35 19.46 -58.96
C PRO A 114 76.40 19.54 -60.19
N HIS A 115 76.61 20.22 -61.35
CA HIS A 115 77.72 20.42 -62.33
C HIS A 115 78.01 19.18 -63.22
N THR A 116 78.34 19.22 -64.55
CA THR A 116 78.88 20.30 -65.46
C THR A 116 78.75 19.96 -66.99
N CYS A 117 78.99 20.96 -67.88
CA CYS A 117 79.45 20.90 -69.31
C CYS A 117 78.51 20.35 -70.44
N LEU A 118 78.50 20.77 -71.73
CA LEU A 118 79.45 21.41 -72.72
C LEU A 118 80.39 20.42 -73.45
N SER A 119 80.62 20.37 -74.79
CA SER A 119 80.13 21.07 -76.03
C SER A 119 80.25 20.09 -77.25
N SER A 120 80.34 20.36 -78.59
CA SER A 120 80.25 21.50 -79.55
C SER A 120 80.04 20.96 -81.02
N ASP A 121 79.83 21.85 -82.02
CA ASP A 121 80.08 21.70 -83.51
C ASP A 121 79.38 20.56 -84.31
N GLY A 122 79.31 20.52 -85.66
CA GLY A 122 79.58 21.54 -86.70
C GLY A 122 79.65 21.01 -88.17
N ASP A 123 78.68 21.39 -89.01
CA ASP A 123 78.68 21.42 -90.51
C ASP A 123 78.85 20.10 -91.33
N HIS A 124 78.86 20.26 -92.67
CA HIS A 124 79.02 19.32 -93.80
C HIS A 124 77.79 18.64 -94.42
N SER A 125 77.03 19.46 -95.15
CA SER A 125 76.29 19.06 -96.35
C SER A 125 77.18 18.37 -97.41
N LEU A 126 76.79 17.18 -97.90
CA LEU A 126 76.85 16.70 -99.32
C LEU A 126 76.61 15.17 -99.48
N CYS A 127 75.37 14.68 -99.42
CA CYS A 127 74.99 13.36 -100.00
C CYS A 127 73.46 13.10 -100.14
N ILE A 128 72.68 14.11 -100.54
CA ILE A 128 71.21 14.10 -100.47
C ILE A 128 70.52 13.02 -101.35
N GLU A 129 71.19 12.50 -102.41
CA GLU A 129 70.56 11.56 -103.35
C GLU A 129 70.56 10.09 -102.92
N THR A 130 71.41 9.68 -101.98
CA THR A 130 71.32 8.33 -101.37
C THR A 130 70.26 8.29 -100.28
N GLU A 131 70.21 9.30 -99.42
CA GLU A 131 69.23 9.42 -98.34
C GLU A 131 67.78 9.39 -98.86
N LEU A 132 67.48 10.06 -99.98
CA LEU A 132 66.14 10.05 -100.57
C LEU A 132 65.65 8.65 -100.99
N ASN A 133 66.54 7.72 -101.34
CA ASN A 133 66.16 6.34 -101.65
C ASN A 133 66.03 5.46 -100.40
N GLU A 134 66.81 5.72 -99.34
CA GLU A 134 66.57 5.08 -98.03
C GLU A 134 65.28 5.59 -97.40
N ILE A 135 64.99 6.89 -97.48
CA ILE A 135 63.69 7.49 -97.13
C ILE A 135 62.57 6.82 -97.94
N ARG A 136 62.72 6.63 -99.26
CA ARG A 136 61.69 5.94 -100.06
C ARG A 136 61.49 4.47 -99.68
N LYS A 137 62.49 3.83 -99.07
CA LYS A 137 62.45 2.44 -98.58
C LYS A 137 61.87 2.36 -97.16
N SER A 138 62.21 3.30 -96.28
CA SER A 138 61.60 3.45 -94.96
C SER A 138 60.14 3.90 -95.06
N MET A 139 59.78 4.72 -96.07
CA MET A 139 58.40 5.07 -96.41
C MET A 139 57.53 3.87 -96.83
N LYS A 140 58.12 2.74 -97.26
CA LYS A 140 57.38 1.48 -97.46
C LYS A 140 57.23 0.63 -96.17
N ASN A 141 57.96 0.98 -95.12
CA ASN A 141 57.77 0.51 -93.76
C ASN A 141 57.03 1.53 -92.87
N ILE A 142 56.54 2.65 -93.42
CA ILE A 142 55.61 3.52 -92.69
C ILE A 142 54.31 2.77 -92.51
N LEU A 143 54.08 2.35 -91.26
CA LEU A 143 52.79 2.11 -90.62
C LEU A 143 51.76 1.47 -91.55
N LYS A 144 51.78 0.14 -91.61
CA LYS A 144 50.64 -0.61 -92.16
C LYS A 144 49.40 -0.26 -91.34
N LYS A 145 48.22 -0.41 -91.95
CA LYS A 145 46.94 -0.10 -91.30
C LYS A 145 46.74 -0.91 -90.02
N GLU A 146 47.35 -2.09 -89.99
CA GLU A 146 47.43 -3.04 -88.89
C GLU A 146 48.30 -2.50 -87.74
N ASP A 147 49.44 -1.87 -88.04
CA ASP A 147 50.34 -1.27 -87.04
C ASP A 147 49.67 -0.06 -86.37
N VAL A 148 49.03 0.82 -87.16
CA VAL A 148 48.24 1.93 -86.62
C VAL A 148 47.09 1.42 -85.74
N LYS A 149 46.41 0.36 -86.18
CA LYS A 149 45.32 -0.27 -85.42
C LYS A 149 45.83 -0.88 -84.12
N LEU A 150 47.00 -1.52 -84.12
CA LEU A 150 47.65 -2.08 -82.93
C LEU A 150 47.98 -0.96 -81.93
N ILE A 151 48.70 0.08 -82.37
CA ILE A 151 49.07 1.23 -81.54
C ILE A 151 47.83 1.93 -80.96
N VAL A 152 46.77 2.11 -81.76
CA VAL A 152 45.49 2.65 -81.27
C VAL A 152 44.85 1.73 -80.24
N THR A 153 44.87 0.40 -80.42
CA THR A 153 44.33 -0.52 -79.40
C THR A 153 45.16 -0.57 -78.13
N GLU A 154 46.50 -0.54 -78.20
CA GLU A 154 47.36 -0.52 -77.01
C GLU A 154 47.25 0.80 -76.25
N THR A 155 47.28 1.94 -76.95
CA THR A 155 47.12 3.25 -76.31
C THR A 155 45.73 3.40 -75.69
N VAL A 156 44.64 3.04 -76.39
CA VAL A 156 43.28 3.10 -75.84
C VAL A 156 43.07 2.12 -74.68
N THR A 157 43.60 0.88 -74.74
CA THR A 157 43.46 -0.08 -73.62
C THR A 157 44.31 0.31 -72.41
N SER A 158 45.52 0.83 -72.63
CA SER A 158 46.37 1.40 -71.57
C SER A 158 45.70 2.60 -70.89
N LEU A 159 45.16 3.53 -71.67
CA LEU A 159 44.49 4.74 -71.17
C LEU A 159 43.18 4.37 -70.44
N LEU A 160 42.39 3.43 -70.96
CA LEU A 160 41.22 2.87 -70.25
C LEU A 160 41.61 2.13 -68.94
N ALA A 161 42.75 1.43 -68.91
CA ALA A 161 43.24 0.76 -67.70
C ALA A 161 43.71 1.78 -66.65
N GLN A 162 44.40 2.85 -67.07
CA GLN A 162 44.77 3.97 -66.21
C GLN A 162 43.53 4.69 -65.67
N MET A 163 42.58 5.07 -66.52
CA MET A 163 41.31 5.68 -66.10
C MET A 163 40.55 4.80 -65.10
N LYS A 164 40.43 3.49 -65.35
CA LYS A 164 39.80 2.55 -64.39
C LYS A 164 40.55 2.48 -63.06
N LYS A 165 41.89 2.54 -63.07
CA LYS A 165 42.74 2.52 -61.87
C LYS A 165 42.60 3.81 -61.05
N GLU A 166 42.56 4.96 -61.70
CA GLU A 166 42.38 6.27 -61.07
C GLU A 166 40.95 6.44 -60.55
N MET A 167 39.93 6.13 -61.36
CA MET A 167 38.53 6.15 -60.96
C MET A 167 38.25 5.22 -59.77
N LYS A 168 38.80 3.99 -59.76
CA LYS A 168 38.68 3.07 -58.61
C LYS A 168 39.42 3.57 -57.36
N LYS A 169 40.51 4.33 -57.52
CA LYS A 169 41.23 4.95 -56.40
C LYS A 169 40.42 6.09 -55.79
N GLU A 170 39.81 6.94 -56.61
CA GLU A 170 39.05 8.09 -56.13
C GLU A 170 37.72 7.66 -55.52
N ILE A 171 36.96 6.76 -56.16
CA ILE A 171 35.75 6.15 -55.56
C ILE A 171 36.07 5.51 -54.20
N LYS A 172 37.19 4.78 -54.07
CA LYS A 172 37.58 4.20 -52.78
C LYS A 172 37.89 5.29 -51.75
N LYS A 173 38.52 6.40 -52.16
CA LYS A 173 38.85 7.54 -51.27
C LYS A 173 37.59 8.27 -50.79
N GLU A 174 36.68 8.59 -51.69
CA GLU A 174 35.39 9.23 -51.38
C GLU A 174 34.55 8.33 -50.45
N MET A 175 34.39 7.05 -50.80
CA MET A 175 33.64 6.09 -49.98
C MET A 175 34.26 5.88 -48.59
N MET A 176 35.60 5.89 -48.47
CA MET A 176 36.27 5.84 -47.15
C MET A 176 35.97 7.09 -46.32
N VAL A 177 35.97 8.29 -46.92
CA VAL A 177 35.64 9.54 -46.23
C VAL A 177 34.17 9.56 -45.80
N GLU A 178 33.24 9.08 -46.63
CA GLU A 178 31.83 8.98 -46.28
C GLU A 178 31.58 7.97 -45.15
N ILE A 179 32.21 6.79 -45.21
CA ILE A 179 32.14 5.77 -44.14
C ILE A 179 32.66 6.36 -42.82
N GLN A 180 33.83 7.00 -42.83
CA GLN A 180 34.43 7.66 -41.66
C GLN A 180 33.49 8.74 -41.09
N THR A 181 32.97 9.62 -41.94
CA THR A 181 32.03 10.70 -41.58
C THR A 181 30.73 10.15 -40.96
N ASN A 182 30.23 9.02 -41.45
CA ASN A 182 29.01 8.41 -40.93
C ASN A 182 29.26 7.59 -39.66
N GLN A 183 30.43 6.98 -39.49
CA GLN A 183 30.86 6.38 -38.22
C GLN A 183 30.95 7.43 -37.11
N GLU A 184 31.56 8.59 -37.39
CA GLU A 184 31.67 9.70 -36.43
C GLU A 184 30.31 10.26 -35.99
N LYS A 185 29.36 10.45 -36.92
CA LYS A 185 27.98 10.83 -36.61
C LYS A 185 27.27 9.79 -35.73
N VAL A 186 27.42 8.50 -36.06
CA VAL A 186 26.81 7.39 -35.31
C VAL A 186 27.39 7.32 -33.90
N GLU A 187 28.71 7.43 -33.73
CA GLU A 187 29.35 7.53 -32.43
C GLU A 187 28.86 8.74 -31.63
N GLN A 188 28.75 9.92 -32.24
CA GLN A 188 28.27 11.13 -31.57
C GLN A 188 26.83 10.96 -31.09
N HIS A 189 25.94 10.41 -31.94
CA HIS A 189 24.56 10.11 -31.59
C HIS A 189 24.45 9.12 -30.42
N PHE A 190 25.20 8.00 -30.47
CA PHE A 190 25.25 7.04 -29.37
C PHE A 190 25.79 7.65 -28.08
N LYS A 191 26.83 8.50 -28.14
CA LYS A 191 27.36 9.22 -26.97
C LYS A 191 26.28 10.13 -26.34
N SER A 192 25.55 10.90 -27.15
CA SER A 192 24.45 11.74 -26.63
C SER A 192 23.29 10.93 -26.04
N GLU A 193 22.92 9.79 -26.65
CA GLU A 193 21.85 8.94 -26.13
C GLU A 193 22.24 8.22 -24.84
N VAL A 194 23.49 7.74 -24.74
CA VAL A 194 24.03 7.16 -23.49
C VAL A 194 24.02 8.22 -22.38
N SER A 195 24.49 9.45 -22.62
CA SER A 195 24.41 10.52 -21.62
C SER A 195 22.97 10.85 -21.21
N ARG A 196 22.01 10.87 -22.16
CA ARG A 196 20.60 11.12 -21.89
C ARG A 196 19.96 10.00 -21.05
N LEU A 197 20.30 8.74 -21.33
CA LEU A 197 19.83 7.58 -20.57
C LEU A 197 20.45 7.54 -19.16
N SER A 198 21.76 7.77 -19.02
CA SER A 198 22.42 7.83 -17.70
C SER A 198 21.81 8.92 -16.80
N ALA A 199 21.56 10.12 -17.33
CA ALA A 199 20.90 11.19 -16.57
C ALA A 199 19.49 10.79 -16.09
N ARG A 200 18.73 10.06 -16.93
CA ARG A 200 17.40 9.54 -16.57
C ARG A 200 17.48 8.41 -15.54
N ILE A 201 18.49 7.55 -15.61
CA ILE A 201 18.73 6.49 -14.60
C ILE A 201 18.96 7.12 -13.23
N TYR A 202 19.89 8.07 -13.11
CA TYR A 202 20.16 8.75 -11.83
C TYR A 202 18.93 9.47 -11.25
N SER A 203 18.09 10.07 -12.10
CA SER A 203 16.81 10.66 -11.64
C SER A 203 15.88 9.60 -11.03
N VAL A 204 15.73 8.45 -11.69
CA VAL A 204 14.85 7.36 -11.23
C VAL A 204 15.41 6.68 -9.98
N GLU A 205 16.74 6.54 -9.86
CA GLU A 205 17.41 6.04 -8.65
C GLU A 205 17.18 6.97 -7.44
N PHE A 206 17.27 8.29 -7.65
CA PHE A 206 16.98 9.30 -6.63
C PHE A 206 15.50 9.26 -6.20
N ASP A 207 14.57 9.24 -7.16
CA ASP A 207 13.13 9.17 -6.87
C ASP A 207 12.76 7.86 -6.13
N ASN A 208 13.36 6.73 -6.51
CA ASN A 208 13.18 5.46 -5.80
C ASN A 208 13.68 5.52 -4.35
N ALA A 209 14.82 6.16 -4.09
CA ALA A 209 15.31 6.35 -2.72
C ALA A 209 14.34 7.18 -1.87
N ASN A 210 13.83 8.30 -2.42
CA ASN A 210 12.85 9.16 -1.77
C ASN A 210 11.52 8.42 -1.48
N ILE A 211 11.07 7.57 -2.41
CA ILE A 211 9.86 6.75 -2.24
C ILE A 211 10.07 5.68 -1.15
N LEU A 212 11.23 5.05 -1.09
CA LEU A 212 11.56 4.07 -0.04
C LEU A 212 11.60 4.70 1.36
N GLU A 213 12.20 5.89 1.51
CA GLU A 213 12.19 6.63 2.78
C GLU A 213 10.77 7.03 3.20
N LYS A 214 9.97 7.55 2.26
CA LYS A 214 8.56 7.91 2.52
C LYS A 214 7.69 6.71 2.88
N ASN A 215 7.91 5.54 2.26
CA ASN A 215 7.21 4.32 2.63
C ASN A 215 7.63 3.84 4.03
N ALA A 216 8.92 3.94 4.39
CA ALA A 216 9.40 3.60 5.73
C ALA A 216 8.80 4.51 6.83
N SER A 217 8.66 5.81 6.58
CA SER A 217 8.04 6.74 7.52
C SER A 217 6.52 6.50 7.65
N LEU A 218 5.81 6.29 6.54
CA LEU A 218 4.37 5.94 6.55
C LEU A 218 4.10 4.60 7.25
N HIS A 219 4.96 3.59 7.10
CA HIS A 219 4.84 2.32 7.84
C HIS A 219 5.07 2.51 9.36
N LYS A 220 6.00 3.38 9.75
CA LYS A 220 6.23 3.74 11.16
C LYS A 220 5.01 4.45 11.76
N GLU A 221 4.43 5.40 11.04
CA GLU A 221 3.21 6.12 11.44
C GLU A 221 2.01 5.18 11.58
N ASN A 222 1.76 4.32 10.58
CA ASN A 222 0.68 3.32 10.61
C ASN A 222 0.79 2.36 11.82
N ARG A 223 2.01 2.05 12.29
CA ARG A 223 2.20 1.23 13.49
C ARG A 223 1.78 1.99 14.76
N LEU A 224 2.21 3.25 14.89
CA LEU A 224 1.88 4.10 16.04
C LEU A 224 0.38 4.40 16.13
N LEU A 225 -0.29 4.64 14.99
CA LEU A 225 -1.74 4.86 14.94
C LEU A 225 -2.52 3.60 15.38
N LYS A 226 -2.07 2.40 15.02
CA LYS A 226 -2.69 1.14 15.49
C LYS A 226 -2.54 0.95 17.00
N GLU A 227 -1.35 1.22 17.53
CA GLU A 227 -1.04 1.15 18.95
C GLU A 227 -1.91 2.12 19.77
N GLU A 228 -2.09 3.37 19.31
CA GLU A 228 -2.93 4.35 20.01
C GLU A 228 -4.44 4.08 19.86
N ILE A 229 -4.89 3.48 18.74
CA ILE A 229 -6.27 2.98 18.61
C ILE A 229 -6.54 1.85 19.61
N GLU A 230 -5.64 0.89 19.76
CA GLU A 230 -5.77 -0.20 20.74
C GLU A 230 -5.76 0.34 22.18
N ASN A 231 -4.83 1.24 22.49
CA ASN A 231 -4.73 1.90 23.79
C ASN A 231 -5.99 2.71 24.13
N THR A 232 -6.53 3.45 23.17
CA THR A 232 -7.78 4.23 23.33
C THR A 232 -9.00 3.32 23.49
N SER A 233 -9.09 2.24 22.72
CA SER A 233 -10.17 1.24 22.81
C SER A 233 -10.21 0.56 24.19
N ARG A 234 -9.03 0.18 24.71
CA ARG A 234 -8.88 -0.32 26.09
C ARG A 234 -9.36 0.72 27.11
N ARG A 235 -8.85 1.95 27.06
CA ARG A 235 -9.23 3.02 28.00
C ARG A 235 -10.72 3.35 27.96
N ALA A 236 -11.35 3.30 26.79
CA ALA A 236 -12.80 3.47 26.64
C ALA A 236 -13.58 2.29 27.29
N THR A 237 -13.10 1.06 27.10
CA THR A 237 -13.67 -0.14 27.72
C THR A 237 -13.58 -0.06 29.24
N ASP A 238 -12.41 0.28 29.79
CA ASP A 238 -12.18 0.44 31.24
C ASP A 238 -13.09 1.53 31.83
N ALA A 239 -13.21 2.67 31.15
CA ALA A 239 -14.08 3.77 31.56
C ALA A 239 -15.57 3.37 31.56
N MET A 240 -16.02 2.59 30.56
CA MET A 240 -17.40 2.09 30.51
C MET A 240 -17.68 1.00 31.56
N GLN A 241 -16.70 0.17 31.91
CA GLN A 241 -16.80 -0.76 33.05
C GLN A 241 -16.94 0.01 34.38
N LEU A 242 -16.09 1.00 34.63
CA LEU A 242 -16.13 1.82 35.85
C LEU A 242 -17.43 2.64 35.94
N TYR A 243 -17.90 3.20 34.81
CA TYR A 243 -19.21 3.86 34.74
C TYR A 243 -20.34 2.90 35.14
N ASN A 244 -20.40 1.71 34.54
CA ASN A 244 -21.43 0.70 34.83
C ASN A 244 -21.39 0.25 36.30
N TRP A 245 -20.18 0.08 36.87
CA TRP A 245 -19.98 -0.27 38.27
C TRP A 245 -20.51 0.83 39.22
N ASN A 246 -20.20 2.09 38.95
CA ASN A 246 -20.66 3.23 39.74
C ASN A 246 -22.18 3.43 39.62
N GLU A 247 -22.74 3.32 38.41
CA GLU A 247 -24.18 3.33 38.19
C GLU A 247 -24.87 2.20 38.97
N GLN A 248 -24.34 0.98 38.88
CA GLN A 248 -24.84 -0.19 39.60
C GLN A 248 -24.74 -0.05 41.12
N TYR A 249 -23.65 0.49 41.65
CA TYR A 249 -23.49 0.76 43.08
C TYR A 249 -24.61 1.67 43.58
N SER A 250 -24.91 2.75 42.83
CA SER A 250 -26.00 3.67 43.15
C SER A 250 -27.39 3.00 43.14
N ARG A 251 -27.59 2.03 42.24
CA ARG A 251 -28.83 1.25 42.07
C ARG A 251 -28.93 0.00 42.94
N LYS A 252 -27.88 -0.39 43.67
CA LYS A 252 -27.81 -1.70 44.35
C LYS A 252 -28.98 -1.94 45.31
N LYS A 253 -29.44 -0.89 46.01
CA LYS A 253 -30.57 -0.89 46.95
C LYS A 253 -31.93 -0.51 46.33
N ASN A 254 -32.00 -0.34 45.00
CA ASN A 254 -33.22 0.04 44.30
C ASN A 254 -34.04 -1.18 43.83
N VAL A 255 -35.36 -1.02 43.77
CA VAL A 255 -36.33 -1.96 43.20
C VAL A 255 -37.32 -1.17 42.33
N LYS A 256 -37.71 -1.74 41.19
CA LYS A 256 -38.74 -1.20 40.30
C LYS A 256 -40.03 -2.00 40.46
N ILE A 257 -41.14 -1.29 40.65
CA ILE A 257 -42.50 -1.86 40.70
C ILE A 257 -43.25 -1.32 39.49
N PHE A 258 -43.63 -2.20 38.58
CA PHE A 258 -44.41 -1.86 37.39
C PHE A 258 -45.90 -2.13 37.62
N ASP A 259 -46.73 -1.42 36.86
CA ASP A 259 -48.19 -1.61 36.76
C ASP A 259 -49.00 -1.35 38.07
N PHE A 260 -48.35 -0.98 39.19
CA PHE A 260 -49.00 -0.53 40.44
C PHE A 260 -49.90 0.70 40.18
N PRO A 261 -51.21 0.68 40.55
CA PRO A 261 -52.16 1.75 40.23
C PRO A 261 -51.74 3.15 40.67
N GLU A 262 -51.98 4.17 39.85
CA GLU A 262 -51.76 5.58 40.20
C GLU A 262 -52.97 6.19 40.91
N LYS A 263 -52.74 6.97 41.98
CA LYS A 263 -53.80 7.72 42.68
C LYS A 263 -53.40 9.19 42.84
N ARG A 264 -54.34 10.12 42.63
CA ARG A 264 -54.09 11.56 42.81
C ARG A 264 -53.75 11.85 44.28
N GLY A 265 -52.58 12.43 44.54
CA GLY A 265 -52.09 12.70 45.90
C GLY A 265 -51.53 11.48 46.65
N GLU A 266 -51.07 10.45 45.93
CA GLU A 266 -50.54 9.22 46.53
C GLU A 266 -49.33 9.41 47.45
N LYS A 267 -49.40 8.84 48.67
CA LYS A 267 -48.26 8.72 49.59
C LYS A 267 -47.54 7.40 49.35
N LEU A 268 -46.72 7.34 48.30
CA LEU A 268 -46.14 6.11 47.76
C LEU A 268 -45.55 5.12 48.79
N PRO A 269 -44.68 5.50 49.75
CA PRO A 269 -44.15 4.56 50.74
C PRO A 269 -45.25 3.90 51.57
N HIS A 270 -46.16 4.71 52.13
CA HIS A 270 -47.25 4.22 52.99
C HIS A 270 -48.25 3.37 52.21
N ASN A 271 -48.66 3.83 51.01
CA ASN A 271 -49.56 3.07 50.14
C ASN A 271 -48.97 1.70 49.76
N PHE A 272 -47.68 1.63 49.43
CA PHE A 272 -47.02 0.37 49.09
C PHE A 272 -46.89 -0.57 50.29
N LEU A 273 -46.43 -0.05 51.44
CA LEU A 273 -46.28 -0.83 52.68
C LEU A 273 -47.62 -1.39 53.17
N ASN A 274 -48.70 -0.62 53.10
CA ASN A 274 -50.03 -1.06 53.48
C ASN A 274 -50.55 -2.22 52.61
N GLU A 275 -50.16 -2.30 51.33
CA GLU A 275 -50.57 -3.40 50.45
C GLU A 275 -49.72 -4.66 50.65
N ILE A 276 -48.39 -4.55 50.80
CA ILE A 276 -47.54 -5.74 51.07
C ILE A 276 -47.70 -6.29 52.49
N GLY A 277 -48.07 -5.45 53.47
CA GLY A 277 -48.37 -5.88 54.84
C GLY A 277 -49.56 -6.83 54.94
N LYS A 278 -50.50 -6.78 53.99
CA LYS A 278 -51.62 -7.75 53.86
C LYS A 278 -51.17 -9.14 53.41
N LEU A 279 -49.92 -9.28 52.99
CA LEU A 279 -49.32 -10.50 52.44
C LEU A 279 -48.26 -11.11 53.37
N ASP A 280 -48.24 -10.70 54.65
CA ASP A 280 -47.25 -11.07 55.67
C ASP A 280 -45.79 -10.67 55.34
N VAL A 281 -45.60 -9.78 54.36
CA VAL A 281 -44.28 -9.23 53.99
C VAL A 281 -44.01 -7.97 54.80
N ASN A 282 -43.74 -8.14 56.10
CA ASN A 282 -43.46 -7.04 57.01
C ASN A 282 -42.13 -6.35 56.66
N ILE A 283 -42.20 -5.07 56.29
CA ILE A 283 -41.04 -4.19 56.07
C ILE A 283 -41.28 -2.92 56.88
N ASP A 284 -40.34 -2.61 57.78
CA ASP A 284 -40.38 -1.39 58.60
C ASP A 284 -40.40 -0.13 57.72
N PRO A 285 -41.31 0.84 57.95
CA PRO A 285 -41.36 2.08 57.17
C PRO A 285 -40.06 2.88 57.09
N SER A 286 -39.19 2.79 58.11
CA SER A 286 -37.88 3.44 58.14
C SER A 286 -36.89 2.84 57.12
N GLU A 287 -37.18 1.66 56.57
CA GLU A 287 -36.37 1.03 55.52
C GLU A 287 -36.55 1.62 54.14
N ILE A 288 -37.59 2.43 53.90
CA ILE A 288 -37.78 3.11 52.61
C ILE A 288 -37.19 4.52 52.67
N VAL A 289 -36.00 4.68 52.09
CA VAL A 289 -35.31 5.97 51.97
C VAL A 289 -36.05 6.90 51.00
N ALA A 290 -36.59 6.34 49.92
CA ALA A 290 -37.41 7.06 48.96
C ALA A 290 -38.29 6.12 48.13
N ALA A 291 -39.48 6.57 47.74
CA ALA A 291 -40.30 5.95 46.70
C ALA A 291 -40.94 7.04 45.82
N HIS A 292 -40.73 6.97 44.50
CA HIS A 292 -41.28 7.94 43.54
C HIS A 292 -41.64 7.28 42.20
N ARG A 293 -42.56 7.87 41.43
CA ARG A 293 -42.84 7.46 40.05
C ARG A 293 -41.69 7.88 39.14
N ILE A 294 -41.26 6.99 38.26
CA ILE A 294 -40.36 7.29 37.13
C ILE A 294 -41.15 7.36 35.82
N PRO A 295 -40.65 8.02 34.75
CA PRO A 295 -41.33 8.04 33.45
C PRO A 295 -41.68 6.63 32.93
N GLY A 296 -42.87 6.50 32.36
CA GLY A 296 -43.44 5.24 31.89
C GLY A 296 -43.97 5.33 30.46
N LYS A 297 -44.50 4.21 29.94
CA LYS A 297 -45.20 4.20 28.65
C LYS A 297 -46.57 4.88 28.77
N PRO A 298 -47.04 5.62 27.75
CA PRO A 298 -48.40 6.18 27.75
C PRO A 298 -49.45 5.06 27.86
N GLY A 299 -50.59 5.37 28.48
CA GLY A 299 -51.68 4.40 28.69
C GLY A 299 -51.41 3.33 29.76
N LYS A 300 -50.27 3.37 30.47
CA LYS A 300 -49.96 2.47 31.59
C LYS A 300 -49.56 3.26 32.85
N PRO A 301 -49.79 2.70 34.07
CA PRO A 301 -49.29 3.28 35.31
C PRO A 301 -47.76 3.43 35.25
N ARG A 302 -47.26 4.61 35.61
CA ARG A 302 -45.83 4.90 35.69
C ARG A 302 -45.16 3.99 36.73
N PRO A 303 -44.01 3.37 36.44
CA PRO A 303 -43.34 2.51 37.42
C PRO A 303 -42.93 3.30 38.66
N ILE A 304 -42.94 2.64 39.82
CA ILE A 304 -42.39 3.19 41.06
C ILE A 304 -40.94 2.70 41.19
N LEU A 305 -40.02 3.62 41.51
CA LEU A 305 -38.67 3.31 41.96
C LEU A 305 -38.64 3.43 43.50
N VAL A 306 -38.34 2.34 44.19
CA VAL A 306 -38.21 2.28 45.65
C VAL A 306 -36.74 2.05 46.01
N LYS A 307 -36.18 2.87 46.90
CA LYS A 307 -34.80 2.76 47.40
C LYS A 307 -34.82 2.37 48.88
N PHE A 308 -34.19 1.24 49.19
CA PHE A 308 -34.11 0.69 50.53
C PHE A 308 -32.89 1.20 51.32
N LEU A 309 -33.00 1.22 52.65
CA LEU A 309 -31.92 1.56 53.57
C LEU A 309 -30.95 0.38 53.72
N ARG A 310 -31.45 -0.82 54.02
CA ARG A 310 -30.68 -2.07 54.08
C ARG A 310 -30.90 -2.96 52.84
N MET A 311 -29.95 -3.86 52.55
CA MET A 311 -30.06 -4.81 51.42
C MET A 311 -31.02 -5.96 51.76
N GLU A 312 -31.09 -6.29 53.03
CA GLU A 312 -31.85 -7.38 53.63
C GLU A 312 -33.35 -7.16 53.39
N SER A 313 -33.82 -5.92 53.58
CA SER A 313 -35.19 -5.45 53.32
C SER A 313 -35.57 -5.58 51.84
N LYS A 314 -34.65 -5.22 50.93
CA LYS A 314 -34.80 -5.45 49.48
C LYS A 314 -34.84 -6.95 49.15
N ILE A 315 -33.99 -7.77 49.77
CA ILE A 315 -33.93 -9.22 49.54
C ILE A 315 -35.20 -9.92 50.06
N ALA A 316 -35.74 -9.49 51.20
CA ALA A 316 -37.02 -9.98 51.73
C ALA A 316 -38.18 -9.70 50.78
N LEU A 317 -38.26 -8.48 50.22
CA LEU A 317 -39.23 -8.15 49.18
C LEU A 317 -39.05 -9.02 47.92
N LEU A 318 -37.81 -9.15 47.43
CA LEU A 318 -37.50 -9.88 46.21
C LEU A 318 -37.70 -11.40 46.33
N ARG A 319 -37.54 -11.98 47.52
CA ARG A 319 -37.91 -13.39 47.80
C ARG A 319 -39.42 -13.60 47.67
N ASN A 320 -40.21 -12.69 48.23
CA ASN A 320 -41.67 -12.75 48.19
C ASN A 320 -42.30 -12.24 46.87
N ARG A 321 -41.49 -11.78 45.90
CA ARG A 321 -41.97 -11.12 44.67
C ARG A 321 -43.02 -11.92 43.88
N LYS A 322 -42.98 -13.26 43.90
CA LYS A 322 -43.97 -14.10 43.21
C LYS A 322 -45.36 -13.89 43.82
N LEU A 323 -45.49 -14.09 45.13
CA LEU A 323 -46.73 -13.86 45.89
C LEU A 323 -47.25 -12.44 45.71
N ILE A 324 -46.36 -11.43 45.78
CA ILE A 324 -46.75 -10.02 45.67
C ILE A 324 -47.25 -9.69 44.25
N ASN A 325 -46.56 -10.18 43.20
CA ASN A 325 -46.99 -10.01 41.82
C ASN A 325 -48.36 -10.66 41.57
N GLU A 326 -48.56 -11.88 42.07
CA GLU A 326 -49.80 -12.65 41.91
C GLU A 326 -50.99 -12.10 42.71
N LYS A 327 -50.75 -11.42 43.85
CA LYS A 327 -51.82 -10.91 44.72
C LYS A 327 -52.16 -9.43 44.54
N LEU A 328 -51.24 -8.63 44.00
CA LEU A 328 -51.46 -7.19 43.73
C LEU A 328 -51.50 -6.83 42.24
N GLU A 329 -51.40 -7.82 41.35
CA GLU A 329 -51.36 -7.65 39.87
C GLU A 329 -50.21 -6.76 39.37
N VAL A 330 -49.13 -6.66 40.16
CA VAL A 330 -47.93 -5.87 39.85
C VAL A 330 -46.79 -6.72 39.31
N ARG A 331 -45.73 -6.06 38.82
CA ARG A 331 -44.46 -6.73 38.49
C ARG A 331 -43.27 -6.07 39.18
N ILE A 332 -42.71 -6.74 40.18
CA ILE A 332 -41.51 -6.33 40.90
C ILE A 332 -40.24 -6.83 40.19
N SER A 333 -39.25 -5.96 40.03
CA SER A 333 -37.95 -6.21 39.37
C SER A 333 -36.80 -5.51 40.09
N ASP A 334 -35.60 -6.07 40.01
CA ASP A 334 -34.36 -5.32 40.27
C ASP A 334 -34.23 -4.11 39.34
N ASP A 335 -33.56 -3.07 39.83
CA ASP A 335 -33.13 -1.91 39.04
C ASP A 335 -31.76 -2.16 38.40
N VAL A 336 -31.77 -2.90 37.30
CA VAL A 336 -30.57 -3.24 36.52
C VAL A 336 -30.14 -2.06 35.63
N THR A 337 -28.83 -1.86 35.44
CA THR A 337 -28.26 -0.87 34.50
C THR A 337 -28.54 -1.25 33.04
N ARG A 338 -28.44 -0.29 32.11
CA ARG A 338 -28.71 -0.55 30.68
C ARG A 338 -27.74 -1.57 30.07
N LEU A 339 -26.45 -1.48 30.41
CA LEU A 339 -25.41 -2.38 29.90
C LEU A 339 -25.56 -3.80 30.46
N ASN A 340 -25.88 -3.93 31.75
CA ASN A 340 -26.17 -5.21 32.37
C ASN A 340 -27.43 -5.87 31.78
N LEU A 341 -28.51 -5.11 31.52
CA LEU A 341 -29.69 -5.64 30.83
C LEU A 341 -29.36 -6.11 29.40
N GLY A 342 -28.47 -5.40 28.69
CA GLY A 342 -27.97 -5.81 27.39
C GLY A 342 -27.13 -7.11 27.42
N LEU A 343 -26.30 -7.30 28.44
CA LEU A 343 -25.59 -8.58 28.67
C LEU A 343 -26.59 -9.70 29.01
N LEU A 344 -27.56 -9.46 29.89
CA LEU A 344 -28.55 -10.47 30.26
C LEU A 344 -29.38 -10.93 29.04
N ASN A 345 -29.77 -10.00 28.17
CA ASN A 345 -30.45 -10.32 26.92
C ASN A 345 -29.55 -11.10 25.94
N ARG A 346 -28.25 -10.78 25.84
CA ARG A 346 -27.31 -11.58 25.03
C ARG A 346 -27.18 -13.01 25.55
N LEU A 347 -27.16 -13.21 26.87
CA LEU A 347 -27.09 -14.54 27.48
C LEU A 347 -28.37 -15.36 27.22
N TYR A 348 -29.57 -14.75 27.31
CA TYR A 348 -30.82 -15.44 26.96
C TYR A 348 -30.96 -15.82 25.48
N LEU A 349 -30.13 -15.27 24.60
CA LEU A 349 -30.10 -15.56 23.16
C LEU A 349 -28.92 -16.45 22.75
N HIS A 350 -28.12 -16.94 23.70
CA HIS A 350 -26.89 -17.68 23.43
C HIS A 350 -27.11 -19.19 23.57
N GLU A 351 -26.87 -19.95 22.49
CA GLU A 351 -27.12 -21.40 22.41
C GLU A 351 -26.42 -22.24 23.50
N ASP A 352 -25.24 -21.81 23.94
CA ASP A 352 -24.47 -22.47 25.00
C ASP A 352 -24.95 -22.13 26.43
N VAL A 353 -26.02 -21.33 26.61
CA VAL A 353 -26.50 -20.83 27.92
C VAL A 353 -27.95 -21.26 28.19
N THR A 354 -28.11 -22.27 29.04
CA THR A 354 -29.43 -22.79 29.47
C THR A 354 -30.24 -21.79 30.29
N SER A 355 -29.60 -20.95 31.11
CA SER A 355 -30.31 -19.88 31.85
C SER A 355 -29.40 -18.72 32.28
N ALA A 356 -29.98 -17.55 32.54
CA ALA A 356 -29.28 -16.38 33.06
C ALA A 356 -30.13 -15.59 34.08
N TRP A 357 -29.48 -14.92 35.03
CA TRP A 357 -30.14 -14.05 36.01
C TRP A 357 -29.20 -12.98 36.57
N TYR A 358 -29.80 -11.93 37.14
CA TYR A 358 -29.11 -10.88 37.89
C TYR A 358 -29.22 -11.14 39.39
N PHE A 359 -28.13 -10.98 40.16
CA PHE A 359 -28.15 -11.07 41.62
C PHE A 359 -27.05 -10.22 42.28
N ASN A 360 -27.40 -9.44 43.30
CA ASN A 360 -26.50 -8.66 44.18
C ASN A 360 -25.51 -7.69 43.48
N GLY A 361 -25.67 -7.42 42.19
CA GLY A 361 -24.72 -6.63 41.39
C GLY A 361 -23.92 -7.44 40.36
N HIS A 362 -24.18 -8.73 40.19
CA HIS A 362 -23.51 -9.55 39.18
C HIS A 362 -24.52 -10.25 38.29
N ILE A 363 -24.10 -10.52 37.05
CA ILE A 363 -24.83 -11.36 36.12
C ILE A 363 -24.21 -12.74 36.16
N TYR A 364 -25.08 -13.74 36.23
CA TYR A 364 -24.72 -15.14 36.20
C TYR A 364 -25.47 -15.82 35.06
N GLY A 365 -24.82 -16.84 34.50
CA GLY A 365 -25.48 -17.81 33.63
C GLY A 365 -25.17 -19.23 34.08
N THR A 366 -25.98 -20.16 33.60
CA THR A 366 -25.70 -21.59 33.67
C THR A 366 -25.67 -22.13 32.24
N ASP A 367 -24.62 -22.89 31.94
CA ASP A 367 -24.39 -23.48 30.62
C ASP A 367 -25.16 -24.80 30.42
N ASN A 368 -24.90 -25.47 29.30
CA ASN A 368 -25.55 -26.72 28.93
C ASN A 368 -25.01 -27.96 29.69
N ASN A 369 -23.92 -27.83 30.46
CA ASN A 369 -23.44 -28.86 31.38
C ASN A 369 -24.07 -28.71 32.78
N GLY A 370 -24.53 -27.50 33.10
CA GLY A 370 -25.06 -27.12 34.42
C GLY A 370 -24.12 -26.23 35.24
N ASP A 371 -22.94 -25.91 34.71
CA ASP A 371 -21.94 -25.11 35.42
C ASP A 371 -22.33 -23.63 35.47
N ARG A 372 -22.01 -22.97 36.59
CA ARG A 372 -22.42 -21.59 36.87
C ARG A 372 -21.28 -20.61 36.61
N HIS A 373 -21.47 -19.78 35.61
CA HIS A 373 -20.54 -18.75 35.17
C HIS A 373 -20.95 -17.36 35.68
N ARG A 374 -19.98 -16.49 35.98
CA ARG A 374 -20.21 -15.05 36.19
C ARG A 374 -19.74 -14.30 34.95
N PHE A 375 -20.57 -13.37 34.48
CA PHE A 375 -20.29 -12.51 33.33
C PHE A 375 -20.21 -11.04 33.73
N ASP A 376 -19.21 -10.34 33.20
CA ASP A 376 -19.07 -8.89 33.21
C ASP A 376 -19.29 -8.34 31.78
N ILE A 377 -19.61 -7.05 31.64
CA ILE A 377 -20.31 -6.52 30.44
C ILE A 377 -19.61 -6.70 29.08
N TYR A 378 -18.28 -6.88 29.06
CA TYR A 378 -17.49 -7.09 27.84
C TYR A 378 -16.98 -8.53 27.66
N ASP A 379 -17.38 -9.47 28.52
CA ASP A 379 -16.98 -10.88 28.35
C ASP A 379 -17.43 -11.43 27.00
N ASN A 380 -16.52 -12.13 26.32
CA ASN A 380 -16.85 -13.00 25.20
C ASN A 380 -17.46 -14.30 25.77
N ILE A 381 -18.78 -14.47 25.60
CA ILE A 381 -19.55 -15.57 26.20
C ILE A 381 -18.93 -16.94 25.82
N ARG A 382 -18.61 -17.18 24.55
CA ARG A 382 -18.02 -18.45 24.08
C ARG A 382 -16.61 -18.74 24.59
N GLN A 383 -15.86 -17.71 25.01
CA GLN A 383 -14.57 -17.90 25.67
C GLN A 383 -14.76 -18.16 27.16
N LYS A 384 -15.67 -17.41 27.81
CA LYS A 384 -15.96 -17.51 29.25
C LYS A 384 -16.62 -18.84 29.64
N LEU A 385 -17.34 -19.48 28.72
CA LEU A 385 -17.90 -20.83 28.88
C LEU A 385 -16.89 -21.97 28.63
N LYS A 386 -15.62 -21.65 28.33
CA LYS A 386 -14.55 -22.64 28.08
C LYS A 386 -13.40 -22.55 29.09
N SER A 387 -13.56 -21.72 30.13
CA SER A 387 -12.55 -21.42 31.15
C SER A 387 -13.02 -21.84 32.54
#